data_AF-A0A818LTE2-F1
#
_entry.id   AF-A0A818LTE2-F1
#
_cell.length_a   1.000
_cell.length_b   1.000
_cell.length_c   1.000
_cell.angle_alpha   90.00
_cell.angle_beta   90.00
_cell.angle_gamma   90.00
#
_symmetry.space_group_name_H-M   'P 1'
#
loop_
_entity.id
_entity.type
_entity.pdbx_description
1 polymer ?
#
loop_
_entity_poly.entity_id
_entity_poly.type
_entity_poly.pdbx_seq_one_letter_code
_entity_poly.pdbx_strand_id
1 'polypeptide(L)'
;MCIDLFILLCSFVFTDAKHFNGGTIGWTPINPYDNSSSVKISITQSYSWTYPYIKCLNNVPSSTSGFSSANTNLTCVVDCSTDGGYFNAPIDILTDCTSASSSMNMLTSERSKNISLSADAHFYLAYRGSAWVALNYPSQHGLDWCIVTHIDLRKRSDGFINTPPVAKVVSPQYVIVNKTTQINIPVSDANAGDDVRCRWSTYTTGYRRRKRSNTKEHNKQRSDVHFYSEVTNDRESIHIRNRRTHCTNCTTLCISGCPCICPTCDSTCTGSTCNISAGCYTTVATTTINTTTTETPGTPKSTSTFPIRQAVDECADICYPNGVPNDTTLSDCTITFTGTKAGVWYAVAIQVEDFIDTTSMTPMSSVPVQFLIYVQSQPACSIDPIIFPLDRCLEVQVGVSISFNLSAMNLCNASVATLTDISVSSGITGMNRGNLTRLSTNSSIYYVRFTWTPQTNQIGLQQLCTIASTR
;
A
#
# COMPACT_ATOMS: atom_id res chain seq x y z
N MET A 1 1.16 9.44 -61.25
CA MET A 1 0.57 8.41 -60.37
C MET A 1 1.45 8.34 -59.12
N CYS A 2 1.12 9.12 -58.08
CA CYS A 2 1.88 9.12 -56.82
C CYS A 2 1.23 8.10 -55.89
N ILE A 3 2.03 7.15 -55.41
CA ILE A 3 1.63 6.18 -54.39
C ILE A 3 2.01 6.81 -53.06
N ASP A 4 1.00 7.34 -52.35
CA ASP A 4 1.19 7.81 -50.98
C ASP A 4 1.29 6.61 -50.03
N LEU A 5 2.50 6.40 -49.53
CA LEU A 5 2.82 5.42 -48.50
C LEU A 5 2.35 5.96 -47.13
N PHE A 6 1.18 5.52 -46.69
CA PHE A 6 0.67 5.82 -45.35
C PHE A 6 1.44 5.00 -44.30
N ILE A 7 2.41 5.62 -43.64
CA ILE A 7 3.10 5.03 -42.48
C ILE A 7 2.18 5.17 -41.26
N LEU A 8 1.57 4.05 -40.86
CA LEU A 8 0.79 3.94 -39.63
C LEU A 8 1.75 3.96 -38.42
N LEU A 9 1.95 5.13 -37.81
CA LEU A 9 2.65 5.24 -36.52
C LEU A 9 1.74 4.70 -35.40
N CYS A 10 1.77 3.37 -35.19
CA CYS A 10 1.19 2.75 -34.01
C CYS A 10 1.99 3.13 -32.77
N SER A 11 1.54 4.13 -32.02
CA SER A 11 2.01 4.36 -30.65
C SER A 11 1.40 3.29 -29.74
N PHE A 12 2.14 2.22 -29.47
CA PHE A 12 1.80 1.27 -28.42
C PHE A 12 2.11 1.90 -27.06
N VAL A 13 1.09 2.39 -26.36
CA VAL A 13 1.22 2.69 -24.92
C VAL A 13 1.00 1.36 -24.20
N PHE A 14 2.08 0.69 -23.81
CA PHE A 14 1.99 -0.41 -22.86
C PHE A 14 1.67 0.20 -21.48
N THR A 15 0.39 0.30 -21.13
CA THR A 15 0.00 0.53 -19.72
C THR A 15 0.04 -0.82 -19.01
N ASP A 16 1.25 -1.31 -18.74
CA ASP A 16 1.41 -2.55 -18.00
C ASP A 16 1.50 -2.22 -16.51
N ALA A 17 0.34 -2.20 -15.86
CA ALA A 17 0.19 -1.80 -14.48
C ALA A 17 -0.51 -2.93 -13.71
N LYS A 18 0.23 -4.00 -13.39
CA LYS A 18 -0.26 -5.19 -12.66
C LYS A 18 0.81 -5.84 -11.80
N HIS A 19 1.45 -5.09 -10.90
CA HIS A 19 2.69 -5.60 -10.30
C HIS A 19 2.62 -5.70 -8.80
N PHE A 20 1.90 -4.80 -8.13
CA PHE A 20 1.82 -4.77 -6.68
C PHE A 20 0.60 -5.56 -6.15
N ASN A 21 0.86 -6.40 -5.16
CA ASN A 21 -0.12 -7.33 -4.55
C ASN A 21 -0.21 -7.17 -3.02
N GLY A 22 0.37 -6.10 -2.46
CA GLY A 22 0.34 -5.78 -1.04
C GLY A 22 1.71 -5.80 -0.37
N GLY A 23 1.72 -5.54 0.93
CA GLY A 23 2.92 -5.51 1.74
C GLY A 23 2.72 -4.86 3.10
N THR A 24 3.83 -4.72 3.82
CA THR A 24 3.93 -4.08 5.12
C THR A 24 5.28 -3.40 5.27
N ILE A 25 5.33 -2.36 6.10
CA ILE A 25 6.55 -1.68 6.54
C ILE A 25 6.47 -1.57 8.05
N GLY A 26 7.36 -2.25 8.76
CA GLY A 26 7.47 -2.18 10.21
C GLY A 26 8.81 -1.59 10.64
N TRP A 27 8.92 -1.24 11.91
CA TRP A 27 10.18 -0.84 12.52
C TRP A 27 10.30 -1.38 13.94
N THR A 28 11.52 -1.49 14.44
CA THR A 28 11.77 -1.89 15.83
C THR A 28 13.05 -1.22 16.35
N PRO A 29 13.07 -0.70 17.59
CA PRO A 29 14.31 -0.22 18.19
C PRO A 29 15.26 -1.41 18.44
N ILE A 30 16.53 -1.26 18.08
CA ILE A 30 17.55 -2.29 18.36
C ILE A 30 17.74 -2.47 19.87
N ASN A 31 17.63 -1.37 20.61
CA ASN A 31 17.59 -1.37 22.07
C ASN A 31 16.48 -0.41 22.55
N PRO A 32 15.33 -0.94 23.02
CA PRO A 32 14.24 -0.10 23.56
C PRO A 32 14.66 0.80 24.74
N TYR A 33 15.72 0.43 25.47
CA TYR A 33 16.19 1.16 26.66
C TYR A 33 17.31 2.16 26.35
N ASP A 34 17.60 2.42 25.07
CA ASP A 34 18.61 3.39 24.68
C ASP A 34 18.32 4.79 25.29
N ASN A 35 19.37 5.45 25.77
CA ASN A 35 19.33 6.79 26.36
C ASN A 35 20.25 7.77 25.62
N SER A 36 20.86 7.32 24.52
CA SER A 36 21.69 8.17 23.68
C SER A 36 20.83 9.18 22.92
N SER A 37 21.45 10.25 22.42
CA SER A 37 20.77 11.24 21.56
C SER A 37 20.41 10.71 20.18
N SER A 38 20.91 9.51 19.81
CA SER A 38 20.73 8.89 18.51
C SER A 38 20.37 7.41 18.68
N VAL A 39 19.10 7.08 18.49
CA VAL A 39 18.56 5.73 18.64
C VAL A 39 18.71 4.95 17.33
N LYS A 40 19.17 3.70 17.43
CA LYS A 40 19.25 2.79 16.29
C LYS A 40 17.97 1.96 16.18
N ILE A 41 17.36 1.97 14.99
CA ILE A 41 16.18 1.15 14.66
C ILE A 41 16.45 0.26 13.46
N SER A 42 15.72 -0.85 13.36
CA SER A 42 15.63 -1.68 12.15
C SER A 42 14.30 -1.40 11.48
N ILE A 43 14.31 -0.98 10.21
CA ILE A 43 13.10 -0.88 9.38
C ILE A 43 13.02 -2.14 8.52
N THR A 44 11.89 -2.85 8.58
CA THR A 44 11.62 -4.07 7.83
C THR A 44 10.52 -3.82 6.81
N GLN A 45 10.83 -4.05 5.54
CA GLN A 45 9.91 -3.92 4.41
C GLN A 45 9.60 -5.32 3.87
N SER A 46 8.32 -5.65 3.68
CA SER A 46 7.91 -6.88 2.99
C SER A 46 6.85 -6.58 1.95
N TYR A 47 7.05 -7.04 0.71
CA TYR A 47 6.19 -6.73 -0.42
C TYR A 47 5.80 -7.99 -1.18
N SER A 48 4.58 -7.99 -1.72
CA SER A 48 4.06 -9.02 -2.59
C SER A 48 3.90 -8.47 -4.00
N TRP A 49 4.34 -9.24 -4.99
CA TRP A 49 4.37 -8.85 -6.40
C TRP A 49 3.80 -9.93 -7.32
N THR A 50 3.39 -9.54 -8.53
CA THR A 50 2.91 -10.49 -9.56
C THR A 50 4.08 -11.27 -10.16
N TYR A 51 4.08 -12.59 -9.97
CA TYR A 51 5.05 -13.50 -10.58
C TYR A 51 4.44 -14.22 -11.80
N PRO A 52 5.19 -14.53 -12.87
CA PRO A 52 6.62 -14.30 -13.10
C PRO A 52 6.94 -12.94 -13.75
N TYR A 53 6.00 -12.00 -13.69
CA TYR A 53 6.18 -10.68 -14.28
C TYR A 53 7.31 -9.92 -13.57
N ILE A 54 7.21 -9.76 -12.24
CA ILE A 54 8.33 -9.39 -11.37
C ILE A 54 9.16 -10.64 -11.07
N LYS A 55 10.47 -10.54 -11.27
CA LYS A 55 11.40 -11.66 -11.09
C LYS A 55 11.79 -11.85 -9.63
N CYS A 56 11.88 -13.10 -9.21
CA CYS A 56 12.42 -13.48 -7.90
C CYS A 56 13.94 -13.38 -7.92
N LEU A 57 14.46 -12.22 -7.50
CA LEU A 57 15.88 -11.90 -7.44
C LEU A 57 16.18 -11.07 -6.18
N ASN A 58 17.44 -10.70 -5.97
CA ASN A 58 17.79 -9.64 -5.02
C ASN A 58 17.45 -8.28 -5.62
N ASN A 59 17.23 -7.26 -4.79
CA ASN A 59 16.88 -5.89 -5.22
C ASN A 59 15.57 -5.78 -6.05
N VAL A 60 14.52 -6.48 -5.64
CA VAL A 60 13.17 -6.37 -6.22
C VAL A 60 12.55 -5.01 -5.89
N PRO A 61 11.87 -4.35 -6.85
CA PRO A 61 11.59 -4.81 -8.22
C PRO A 61 12.66 -4.43 -9.25
N SER A 62 13.68 -3.64 -8.90
CA SER A 62 14.64 -3.08 -9.87
C SER A 62 15.46 -4.09 -10.67
N SER A 63 15.65 -5.28 -10.13
CA SER A 63 16.34 -6.38 -10.82
C SER A 63 15.49 -7.06 -11.90
N THR A 64 14.20 -6.72 -12.00
CA THR A 64 13.34 -7.15 -13.11
C THR A 64 13.65 -6.32 -14.36
N SER A 65 13.83 -6.97 -15.51
CA SER A 65 14.02 -6.27 -16.79
C SER A 65 12.85 -5.31 -17.06
N GLY A 66 13.16 -4.06 -17.40
CA GLY A 66 12.18 -2.99 -17.57
C GLY A 66 11.83 -2.21 -16.29
N PHE A 67 12.34 -2.61 -15.12
CA PHE A 67 12.06 -1.98 -13.82
C PHE A 67 13.29 -1.31 -13.19
N SER A 68 14.40 -1.14 -13.92
CA SER A 68 15.64 -0.57 -13.36
C SER A 68 15.46 0.81 -12.72
N SER A 69 14.49 1.61 -13.18
CA SER A 69 14.13 2.91 -12.61
C SER A 69 13.18 2.86 -11.42
N ALA A 70 12.72 1.68 -11.00
CA ALA A 70 11.78 1.52 -9.88
C ALA A 70 12.47 1.64 -8.50
N ASN A 71 13.80 1.75 -8.45
CA ASN A 71 14.52 2.02 -7.22
C ASN A 71 14.24 3.45 -6.75
N THR A 72 13.43 3.58 -5.70
CA THR A 72 13.06 4.84 -5.06
C THR A 72 13.24 4.72 -3.56
N ASN A 73 13.26 5.85 -2.86
CA ASN A 73 13.37 5.88 -1.41
C ASN A 73 11.99 5.83 -0.74
N LEU A 74 11.93 5.20 0.44
CA LEU A 74 10.85 5.44 1.37
C LEU A 74 10.84 6.93 1.72
N THR A 75 9.65 7.53 1.62
CA THR A 75 9.49 8.98 1.69
C THR A 75 8.81 9.35 2.99
N CYS A 76 9.34 10.35 3.70
CA CYS A 76 8.60 10.94 4.80
C CYS A 76 7.39 11.71 4.27
N VAL A 77 6.21 11.48 4.85
CA VAL A 77 4.95 12.02 4.33
C VAL A 77 4.24 12.98 5.26
N VAL A 78 4.43 12.82 6.57
CA VAL A 78 3.86 13.67 7.62
C VAL A 78 4.86 13.79 8.76
N ASP A 79 4.89 14.97 9.37
CA ASP A 79 5.77 15.35 10.49
C ASP A 79 7.26 15.22 10.14
N CYS A 80 7.62 15.56 8.91
CA CYS A 80 9.00 15.42 8.41
C CYS A 80 10.01 16.38 9.02
N SER A 81 9.56 17.40 9.76
CA SER A 81 10.47 18.24 10.56
C SER A 81 11.03 17.51 11.78
N THR A 82 10.40 16.41 12.18
CA THR A 82 10.76 15.59 13.35
C THR A 82 11.24 14.20 12.92
N ASP A 83 11.80 14.10 11.71
CA ASP A 83 12.25 12.85 11.10
C ASP A 83 13.58 12.31 11.68
N GLY A 84 14.16 13.00 12.66
CA GLY A 84 15.41 12.62 13.31
C GLY A 84 16.62 12.53 12.39
N GLY A 85 16.60 13.25 11.25
CA GLY A 85 17.67 13.23 10.26
C GLY A 85 17.49 12.20 9.14
N TYR A 86 16.35 11.51 9.07
CA TYR A 86 16.05 10.53 8.02
C TYR A 86 16.24 11.10 6.60
N PHE A 87 15.83 12.34 6.36
CA PHE A 87 15.98 13.02 5.07
C PHE A 87 17.41 13.02 4.51
N ASN A 88 18.42 13.01 5.38
CA ASN A 88 19.83 13.03 4.97
C ASN A 88 20.35 11.65 4.55
N ALA A 89 19.71 10.57 5.00
CA ALA A 89 20.13 9.20 4.72
C ALA A 89 18.91 8.27 4.54
N PRO A 90 18.06 8.54 3.53
CA PRO A 90 16.85 7.77 3.30
C PRO A 90 17.19 6.33 2.87
N ILE A 91 16.27 5.41 3.14
CA ILE A 91 16.39 4.02 2.71
C ILE A 91 15.57 3.77 1.45
N ASP A 92 16.12 2.95 0.54
CA ASP A 92 15.43 2.51 -0.66
C ASP A 92 14.32 1.50 -0.36
N ILE A 93 13.40 1.36 -1.31
CA ILE A 93 12.29 0.39 -1.28
C ILE A 93 12.72 -1.02 -1.69
N LEU A 94 14.00 -1.22 -2.01
CA LEU A 94 14.44 -2.49 -2.56
C LEU A 94 14.42 -3.57 -1.49
N THR A 95 13.89 -4.70 -1.88
CA THR A 95 13.79 -5.90 -1.05
C THR A 95 14.43 -7.09 -1.75
N ASP A 96 14.65 -8.19 -1.04
CA ASP A 96 15.19 -9.41 -1.64
C ASP A 96 14.09 -10.47 -1.71
N CYS A 97 13.99 -11.16 -2.84
CA CYS A 97 12.97 -12.19 -3.00
C CYS A 97 13.14 -13.28 -1.94
N THR A 98 12.10 -13.49 -1.14
CA THR A 98 12.04 -14.58 -0.16
C THR A 98 11.36 -15.80 -0.76
N SER A 99 10.40 -15.63 -1.67
CA SER A 99 9.76 -16.74 -2.37
C SER A 99 8.98 -16.33 -3.61
N ALA A 100 8.69 -17.32 -4.45
CA ALA A 100 7.77 -17.17 -5.56
C ALA A 100 6.99 -18.47 -5.80
N SER A 101 5.75 -18.33 -6.26
CA SER A 101 4.88 -19.41 -6.69
C SER A 101 4.31 -19.10 -8.07
N SER A 102 4.62 -19.96 -9.05
CA SER A 102 4.02 -19.91 -10.39
C SER A 102 2.53 -20.25 -10.39
N SER A 103 2.06 -21.14 -9.51
CA SER A 103 0.65 -21.51 -9.48
C SER A 103 -0.24 -20.43 -8.88
N MET A 104 0.32 -19.61 -7.98
CA MET A 104 -0.39 -18.47 -7.38
C MET A 104 -0.11 -17.14 -8.08
N ASN A 105 0.78 -17.12 -9.08
CA ASN A 105 1.28 -15.89 -9.71
C ASN A 105 1.79 -14.85 -8.70
N MET A 106 2.42 -15.31 -7.61
CA MET A 106 2.80 -14.48 -6.49
C MET A 106 4.28 -14.60 -6.16
N LEU A 107 4.91 -13.47 -5.88
CA LEU A 107 6.25 -13.36 -5.31
C LEU A 107 6.16 -12.59 -4.00
N THR A 108 6.94 -12.98 -3.02
CA THR A 108 7.15 -12.22 -1.78
C THR A 108 8.62 -11.85 -1.66
N SER A 109 8.89 -10.61 -1.28
CA SER A 109 10.22 -10.11 -1.01
C SER A 109 10.27 -9.41 0.34
N GLU A 110 11.44 -9.38 0.97
CA GLU A 110 11.64 -8.75 2.27
C GLU A 110 13.06 -8.20 2.40
N ARG A 111 13.23 -7.12 3.17
CA ARG A 111 14.54 -6.64 3.62
C ARG A 111 14.41 -5.83 4.90
N SER A 112 15.40 -5.97 5.76
CA SER A 112 15.58 -5.13 6.95
C SER A 112 16.82 -4.27 6.81
N LYS A 113 16.73 -2.99 7.19
CA LYS A 113 17.86 -2.05 7.18
C LYS A 113 17.91 -1.28 8.48
N ASN A 114 19.09 -1.24 9.08
CA ASN A 114 19.33 -0.48 10.30
C ASN A 114 19.66 0.97 9.96
N ILE A 115 19.03 1.90 10.66
CA ILE A 115 19.31 3.34 10.59
C ILE A 115 19.41 3.92 12.00
N SER A 116 20.03 5.09 12.11
CA SER A 116 20.11 5.86 13.35
C SER A 116 19.36 7.17 13.17
N LEU A 117 18.50 7.48 14.13
CA LEU A 117 17.66 8.69 14.15
C LEU A 117 17.78 9.39 15.49
N SER A 118 17.49 10.68 15.56
CA SER A 118 17.40 11.41 16.84
C SER A 118 16.40 10.74 17.80
N ALA A 119 16.71 10.73 19.10
CA ALA A 119 15.94 10.01 20.12
C ALA A 119 14.49 10.51 20.32
N ASP A 120 14.13 11.66 19.79
CA ASP A 120 12.79 12.26 19.83
C ASP A 120 12.06 12.20 18.47
N ALA A 121 12.62 11.48 17.49
CA ALA A 121 12.05 11.41 16.15
C ALA A 121 10.64 10.81 16.18
N HIS A 122 9.70 11.48 15.52
CA HIS A 122 8.32 11.02 15.37
C HIS A 122 7.76 11.52 14.04
N PHE A 123 7.46 10.61 13.13
CA PHE A 123 7.07 10.93 11.76
C PHE A 123 6.44 9.73 11.04
N TYR A 124 5.85 10.00 9.87
CA TYR A 124 5.26 8.98 9.03
C TYR A 124 6.13 8.70 7.82
N LEU A 125 6.43 7.43 7.60
CA LEU A 125 7.24 6.95 6.48
C LEU A 125 6.37 6.11 5.54
N ALA A 126 6.51 6.32 4.23
CA ALA A 126 5.64 5.65 3.26
C ALA A 126 6.36 5.11 2.03
N TYR A 127 5.79 4.04 1.49
CA TYR A 127 5.99 3.62 0.11
C TYR A 127 4.73 3.86 -0.71
N ARG A 128 4.87 4.50 -1.88
CA ARG A 128 3.76 4.87 -2.77
C ARG A 128 4.03 4.37 -4.18
N GLY A 129 2.96 4.04 -4.90
CA GLY A 129 3.05 3.70 -6.31
C GLY A 129 1.71 3.65 -7.00
N SER A 130 1.77 3.40 -8.30
CA SER A 130 0.66 3.26 -9.25
C SER A 130 0.91 2.00 -10.08
N ALA A 131 -0.10 1.15 -10.36
CA ALA A 131 0.02 -0.29 -10.75
C ALA A 131 -0.29 -1.41 -9.71
N TRP A 132 -1.36 -1.25 -8.92
CA TRP A 132 -2.01 -2.40 -8.28
C TRP A 132 -2.42 -3.41 -9.35
N VAL A 133 -2.52 -4.69 -8.98
CA VAL A 133 -3.26 -5.64 -9.80
C VAL A 133 -4.69 -5.15 -10.04
N ALA A 134 -5.34 -5.62 -11.11
CA ALA A 134 -6.70 -5.24 -11.39
C ALA A 134 -7.65 -5.69 -10.26
N LEU A 135 -8.43 -4.77 -9.69
CA LEU A 135 -9.29 -5.01 -8.52
C LEU A 135 -10.78 -4.84 -8.87
N ASN A 136 -11.62 -5.37 -8.00
CA ASN A 136 -13.07 -5.17 -7.97
C ASN A 136 -13.84 -5.69 -9.18
N TYR A 137 -15.16 -5.56 -9.10
CA TYR A 137 -16.06 -5.79 -10.22
C TYR A 137 -17.00 -4.58 -10.41
N PRO A 138 -17.05 -3.96 -11.61
CA PRO A 138 -16.19 -4.22 -12.77
C PRO A 138 -14.70 -3.97 -12.48
N SER A 139 -13.83 -4.62 -13.26
CA SER A 139 -12.37 -4.56 -13.08
C SER A 139 -11.83 -3.14 -13.21
N GLN A 140 -11.13 -2.68 -12.18
CA GLN A 140 -10.45 -1.39 -12.10
C GLN A 140 -8.95 -1.57 -12.28
N HIS A 141 -8.31 -0.70 -13.06
CA HIS A 141 -6.90 -0.79 -13.42
C HIS A 141 -6.15 0.50 -13.05
N GLY A 142 -4.84 0.39 -12.83
CA GLY A 142 -3.98 1.55 -12.58
C GLY A 142 -4.26 2.23 -11.25
N LEU A 143 -4.80 1.50 -10.27
CA LEU A 143 -5.06 2.02 -8.93
C LEU A 143 -3.73 2.26 -8.20
N ASP A 144 -3.71 3.32 -7.38
CA ASP A 144 -2.58 3.72 -6.55
C ASP A 144 -2.58 2.98 -5.19
N TRP A 145 -1.40 2.75 -4.61
CA TRP A 145 -1.21 2.36 -3.21
C TRP A 145 -0.41 3.41 -2.47
N CYS A 146 -0.64 3.43 -1.17
CA CYS A 146 0.28 3.98 -0.19
C CYS A 146 0.35 3.03 0.99
N ILE A 147 1.54 2.65 1.44
CA ILE A 147 1.77 1.87 2.67
C ILE A 147 2.50 2.79 3.62
N VAL A 148 1.88 3.14 4.75
CA VAL A 148 2.38 4.15 5.69
C VAL A 148 2.56 3.54 7.06
N THR A 149 3.77 3.69 7.62
CA THR A 149 4.07 3.36 9.02
C THR A 149 4.32 4.63 9.83
N HIS A 150 3.92 4.61 11.09
CA HIS A 150 4.21 5.66 12.07
C HIS A 150 5.42 5.23 12.92
N ILE A 151 6.49 6.01 12.84
CA ILE A 151 7.70 5.86 13.65
C ILE A 151 7.63 6.87 14.79
N ASP A 152 7.77 6.41 16.04
CA ASP A 152 7.83 7.27 17.22
C ASP A 152 8.87 6.73 18.21
N LEU A 153 9.99 7.44 18.32
CA LEU A 153 11.12 7.07 19.17
C LEU A 153 11.05 7.73 20.55
N ARG A 154 10.04 8.57 20.80
CA ARG A 154 9.87 9.21 22.09
C ARG A 154 9.64 8.14 23.15
N LYS A 155 10.27 8.33 24.31
CA LYS A 155 10.08 7.41 25.43
C LYS A 155 8.64 7.47 25.93
N ARG A 156 8.12 6.27 26.20
CA ARG A 156 6.86 6.06 26.91
C ARG A 156 6.98 6.52 28.36
N SER A 157 5.85 6.64 29.04
CA SER A 157 5.80 7.01 30.46
C SER A 157 6.48 6.01 31.40
N ASP A 158 6.63 4.75 30.97
CA ASP A 158 7.34 3.68 31.66
C ASP A 158 8.87 3.68 31.42
N GLY A 159 9.38 4.60 30.59
CA GLY A 159 10.81 4.93 30.49
C GLY A 159 11.60 4.26 29.34
N PHE A 160 10.94 3.45 28.51
CA PHE A 160 11.55 2.84 27.31
C PHE A 160 10.85 3.27 26.02
N ILE A 161 11.51 3.03 24.89
CA ILE A 161 10.99 3.32 23.54
C ILE A 161 10.06 2.20 23.13
N ASN A 162 8.92 2.57 22.55
CA ASN A 162 7.94 1.62 22.09
C ASN A 162 8.51 0.61 21.06
N THR A 163 8.12 -0.66 21.18
CA THR A 163 8.40 -1.70 20.19
C THR A 163 7.09 -2.01 19.46
N PRO A 164 6.92 -1.56 18.20
CA PRO A 164 5.67 -1.73 17.46
C PRO A 164 5.17 -3.17 17.36
N PRO A 165 3.85 -3.37 17.16
CA PRO A 165 3.29 -4.70 16.97
C PRO A 165 3.76 -5.27 15.63
N VAL A 166 3.84 -6.59 15.57
CA VAL A 166 4.15 -7.33 14.34
C VAL A 166 2.84 -7.88 13.78
N ALA A 167 2.59 -7.58 12.51
CA ALA A 167 1.47 -8.13 11.75
C ALA A 167 1.94 -8.52 10.35
N LYS A 168 1.73 -9.79 9.96
CA LYS A 168 2.09 -10.29 8.63
C LYS A 168 1.04 -11.25 8.12
N VAL A 169 0.42 -10.89 7.00
CA VAL A 169 -0.60 -11.71 6.33
C VAL A 169 -0.03 -12.24 5.03
N VAL A 170 -0.32 -13.49 4.72
CA VAL A 170 0.05 -14.09 3.44
C VAL A 170 -0.89 -13.53 2.36
N SER A 171 -0.33 -12.94 1.31
CA SER A 171 -1.09 -12.53 0.12
C SER A 171 -0.98 -13.62 -0.96
N PRO A 172 -2.08 -14.06 -1.61
CA PRO A 172 -3.45 -13.66 -1.34
C PRO A 172 -4.17 -14.60 -0.36
N GLN A 173 -5.27 -14.12 0.20
CA GLN A 173 -6.27 -14.92 0.91
C GLN A 173 -7.32 -15.42 -0.09
N TYR A 174 -7.79 -16.66 0.08
CA TYR A 174 -8.77 -17.29 -0.81
C TYR A 174 -10.12 -17.45 -0.11
N VAL A 175 -11.19 -17.09 -0.80
CA VAL A 175 -12.57 -17.21 -0.30
C VAL A 175 -13.47 -17.79 -1.38
N ILE A 176 -14.55 -18.45 -0.98
CA ILE A 176 -15.52 -19.05 -1.92
C ILE A 176 -16.63 -18.04 -2.20
N VAL A 177 -17.05 -17.94 -3.47
CA VAL A 177 -18.17 -17.07 -3.87
C VAL A 177 -19.43 -17.34 -3.05
N ASN A 178 -20.11 -16.27 -2.62
CA ASN A 178 -21.32 -16.28 -1.80
C ASN A 178 -21.17 -16.98 -0.44
N LYS A 179 -19.95 -17.23 0.03
CA LYS A 179 -19.66 -17.73 1.38
C LYS A 179 -19.02 -16.60 2.18
N THR A 180 -19.62 -16.28 3.33
CA THR A 180 -19.00 -15.37 4.30
C THR A 180 -17.83 -16.08 4.95
N THR A 181 -16.65 -15.48 4.86
CA THR A 181 -15.40 -16.02 5.40
C THR A 181 -14.80 -15.02 6.38
N GLN A 182 -14.32 -15.54 7.51
CA GLN A 182 -13.52 -14.79 8.45
C GLN A 182 -12.04 -14.95 8.13
N ILE A 183 -11.33 -13.83 7.98
CA ILE A 183 -9.88 -13.79 7.73
C ILE A 183 -9.25 -13.15 8.97
N ASN A 184 -8.56 -13.97 9.76
CA ASN A 184 -7.85 -13.51 10.94
C ASN A 184 -6.49 -12.90 10.55
N ILE A 185 -6.22 -11.69 11.03
CA ILE A 185 -4.93 -11.02 10.87
C ILE A 185 -4.09 -11.39 12.08
N PRO A 186 -3.01 -12.18 11.93
CA PRO A 186 -2.15 -12.51 13.06
C PRO A 186 -1.40 -11.25 13.50
N VAL A 187 -1.59 -10.90 14.77
CA VAL A 187 -0.94 -9.77 15.43
C VAL A 187 -0.24 -10.25 16.69
N SER A 188 0.90 -9.67 17.01
CA SER A 188 1.63 -9.91 18.26
C SER A 188 2.37 -8.66 18.68
N ASP A 189 2.42 -8.40 19.98
CA ASP A 189 3.13 -7.26 20.54
C ASP A 189 4.19 -7.69 21.56
N ALA A 190 5.30 -6.97 21.60
CA ALA A 190 6.43 -7.30 22.45
C ALA A 190 6.38 -6.59 23.82
N ASN A 191 5.58 -5.53 23.96
CA ASN A 191 5.45 -4.74 25.15
C ASN A 191 4.29 -5.26 26.01
N ALA A 192 4.61 -5.65 27.24
CA ALA A 192 3.62 -6.25 28.13
C ALA A 192 2.61 -5.19 28.61
N GLY A 193 1.32 -5.50 28.45
CA GLY A 193 0.22 -4.62 28.87
C GLY A 193 -0.33 -3.73 27.77
N ASP A 194 0.34 -3.68 26.62
CA ASP A 194 -0.14 -2.94 25.45
C ASP A 194 -1.40 -3.59 24.86
N ASP A 195 -2.28 -2.74 24.36
CA ASP A 195 -3.50 -3.12 23.68
C ASP A 195 -3.32 -2.94 22.17
N VAL A 196 -3.47 -4.04 21.41
CA VAL A 196 -3.31 -4.04 19.95
C VAL A 196 -4.67 -3.99 19.29
N ARG A 197 -4.87 -3.04 18.39
CA ARG A 197 -6.13 -2.84 17.67
C ARG A 197 -5.89 -2.75 16.18
N CYS A 198 -6.84 -3.27 15.41
CA CYS A 198 -6.85 -3.11 13.97
C CYS A 198 -7.93 -2.14 13.54
N ARG A 199 -7.61 -1.29 12.56
CA ARG A 199 -8.59 -0.44 11.87
C ARG A 199 -8.34 -0.43 10.38
N TRP A 200 -9.35 -0.05 9.60
CA TRP A 200 -9.14 0.24 8.19
C TRP A 200 -8.13 1.37 8.03
N SER A 201 -7.26 1.25 7.03
CA SER A 201 -6.45 2.38 6.57
C SER A 201 -7.37 3.47 6.04
N THR A 202 -7.00 4.72 6.29
CA THR A 202 -7.82 5.89 5.98
C THR A 202 -7.07 6.91 5.15
N TYR A 203 -7.85 7.75 4.47
CA TYR A 203 -7.38 9.03 3.99
C TYR A 203 -7.84 10.12 4.97
N THR A 204 -6.91 10.73 5.70
CA THR A 204 -7.21 11.85 6.58
C THR A 204 -7.01 13.17 5.84
N THR A 205 -8.09 13.93 5.67
CA THR A 205 -8.04 15.26 5.08
C THR A 205 -7.26 16.23 5.98
N GLY A 206 -6.23 16.87 5.44
CA GLY A 206 -5.54 18.04 6.02
C GLY A 206 -5.59 19.24 5.08
N TYR A 207 -4.93 20.35 5.43
CA TYR A 207 -4.76 21.48 4.50
C TYR A 207 -3.86 21.05 3.34
N ARG A 208 -4.46 20.53 2.28
CA ARG A 208 -3.82 20.46 0.97
C ARG A 208 -3.49 21.89 0.56
N ARG A 209 -2.23 22.18 0.18
CA ARG A 209 -2.07 23.00 -1.03
C ARG A 209 -2.90 22.29 -2.08
N ARG A 210 -4.03 22.89 -2.47
CA ARG A 210 -5.01 22.31 -3.41
C ARG A 210 -4.26 21.56 -4.51
N LYS A 211 -4.49 20.25 -4.62
CA LYS A 211 -4.28 19.55 -5.90
C LYS A 211 -5.15 20.33 -6.88
N ARG A 212 -4.52 21.01 -7.83
CA ARG A 212 -5.19 21.77 -8.89
C ARG A 212 -6.16 20.79 -9.54
N SER A 213 -7.46 21.01 -9.36
CA SER A 213 -8.46 20.40 -10.23
C SER A 213 -8.27 21.05 -11.60
N ASN A 214 -7.34 20.52 -12.37
CA ASN A 214 -7.22 20.76 -13.80
C ASN A 214 -7.69 19.48 -14.49
N THR A 215 -9.01 19.29 -14.52
CA THR A 215 -9.63 18.48 -15.57
C THR A 215 -9.56 19.30 -16.87
N LYS A 216 -8.32 19.47 -17.39
CA LYS A 216 -7.91 20.02 -18.69
C LYS A 216 -6.38 20.03 -18.74
N GLU A 217 -5.76 18.86 -18.75
CA GLU A 217 -4.41 18.69 -19.29
C GLU A 217 -4.19 17.19 -19.55
N HIS A 218 -4.73 16.71 -20.67
CA HIS A 218 -4.20 15.51 -21.29
C HIS A 218 -3.24 15.94 -22.38
N ASN A 219 -2.01 15.39 -22.29
CA ASN A 219 -0.96 15.30 -23.30
C ASN A 219 0.19 16.32 -23.22
N LYS A 220 1.03 16.21 -22.17
CA LYS A 220 2.49 15.99 -22.29
C LYS A 220 3.19 15.92 -20.92
N GLN A 221 4.01 14.87 -20.74
CA GLN A 221 5.05 14.57 -19.71
C GLN A 221 4.77 13.16 -19.16
N ARG A 222 5.25 12.05 -19.74
CA ARG A 222 6.63 11.67 -20.11
C ARG A 222 7.63 11.90 -18.97
N SER A 223 7.82 10.83 -18.21
CA SER A 223 9.04 10.33 -17.56
C SER A 223 10.12 11.36 -17.23
N ASP A 224 10.35 11.54 -15.94
CA ASP A 224 11.55 12.19 -15.43
C ASP A 224 12.80 11.36 -15.76
N VAL A 225 13.39 11.62 -16.93
CA VAL A 225 14.77 11.27 -17.26
C VAL A 225 15.39 12.42 -18.07
N HIS A 226 16.28 13.13 -17.39
CA HIS A 226 17.44 13.88 -17.90
C HIS A 226 17.33 15.25 -18.58
N PHE A 227 18.34 16.02 -18.15
CA PHE A 227 18.84 17.35 -18.44
C PHE A 227 19.63 17.41 -19.79
N TYR A 228 19.61 18.60 -20.41
CA TYR A 228 20.36 19.16 -21.56
C TYR A 228 19.83 19.12 -23.01
N SER A 229 19.84 20.35 -23.59
CA SER A 229 20.25 20.77 -24.95
C SER A 229 19.18 21.22 -25.97
N GLU A 230 19.13 22.56 -26.10
CA GLU A 230 19.02 23.46 -27.27
C GLU A 230 18.07 23.24 -28.48
N VAL A 231 17.21 24.26 -28.65
CA VAL A 231 16.95 25.10 -29.85
C VAL A 231 16.62 24.40 -31.18
N THR A 232 15.37 24.57 -31.65
CA THR A 232 15.04 25.39 -32.86
C THR A 232 13.53 25.45 -33.11
N ASN A 233 13.12 26.59 -33.69
CA ASN A 233 11.78 27.00 -34.12
C ASN A 233 11.16 26.04 -35.15
N ASP A 234 9.84 25.87 -35.13
CA ASP A 234 9.01 26.52 -36.16
C ASP A 234 7.49 26.39 -35.92
N ARG A 235 6.81 27.44 -36.39
CA ARG A 235 5.37 27.76 -36.37
C ARG A 235 4.60 26.77 -37.26
N GLU A 236 3.39 26.35 -36.90
CA GLU A 236 2.05 26.84 -37.30
C GLU A 236 1.16 25.57 -37.33
N SER A 237 -0.15 25.49 -37.12
CA SER A 237 -1.28 26.43 -37.11
C SER A 237 -2.46 25.69 -36.44
N ILE A 238 -3.19 26.34 -35.51
CA ILE A 238 -4.35 25.75 -34.80
C ILE A 238 -5.65 26.33 -35.37
N HIS A 239 -6.52 25.47 -35.93
CA HIS A 239 -7.92 25.82 -36.19
C HIS A 239 -8.74 25.74 -34.89
N ILE A 240 -9.21 26.90 -34.43
CA ILE A 240 -9.99 27.10 -33.21
C ILE A 240 -11.46 26.66 -33.44
N ARG A 241 -11.97 25.72 -32.63
CA ARG A 241 -13.42 25.56 -32.38
C ARG A 241 -13.78 26.26 -31.07
N ASN A 242 -14.46 27.41 -31.18
CA ASN A 242 -14.94 28.21 -30.06
C ASN A 242 -15.99 27.46 -29.21
N ARG A 243 -15.70 27.24 -27.93
CA ARG A 243 -16.74 26.97 -26.91
C ARG A 243 -17.19 28.31 -26.32
N ARG A 244 -18.43 28.70 -26.62
CA ARG A 244 -19.11 29.84 -25.98
C ARG A 244 -19.34 29.53 -24.50
N THR A 245 -18.77 30.34 -23.61
CA THR A 245 -19.19 30.44 -22.20
C THR A 245 -20.31 31.48 -22.10
N HIS A 246 -21.50 31.06 -21.69
CA HIS A 246 -22.64 31.95 -21.42
C HIS A 246 -22.33 32.83 -20.20
N CYS A 247 -22.19 34.13 -20.39
CA CYS A 247 -22.28 35.15 -19.34
C CYS A 247 -23.70 35.71 -19.38
N THR A 248 -24.60 35.17 -18.57
CA THR A 248 -25.99 35.65 -18.46
C THR A 248 -26.21 36.27 -17.08
N ASN A 249 -26.55 37.56 -17.06
CA ASN A 249 -26.81 38.45 -15.90
C ASN A 249 -25.60 39.23 -15.36
N CYS A 250 -25.29 40.36 -16.03
CA CYS A 250 -24.33 41.37 -15.61
C CYS A 250 -24.91 42.39 -14.61
N THR A 251 -25.59 41.93 -13.55
CA THR A 251 -26.24 42.86 -12.61
C THR A 251 -25.53 43.02 -11.27
N THR A 252 -24.52 42.20 -10.93
CA THR A 252 -23.87 42.35 -9.62
C THR A 252 -22.37 42.09 -9.51
N LEU A 253 -21.70 41.33 -10.40
CA LEU A 253 -20.27 41.01 -10.21
C LEU A 253 -19.51 40.77 -11.53
N CYS A 254 -18.30 41.33 -11.66
CA CYS A 254 -17.42 41.11 -12.81
C CYS A 254 -16.44 39.95 -12.54
N ILE A 255 -16.56 38.85 -13.28
CA ILE A 255 -15.72 37.65 -13.12
C ILE A 255 -14.57 37.71 -14.13
N SER A 256 -13.38 37.27 -13.71
CA SER A 256 -12.21 37.15 -14.59
C SER A 256 -12.54 36.37 -15.88
N GLY A 257 -12.28 36.98 -17.04
CA GLY A 257 -12.57 36.39 -18.35
C GLY A 257 -13.93 36.75 -18.97
N CYS A 258 -14.78 37.52 -18.29
CA CYS A 258 -16.00 38.08 -18.89
C CYS A 258 -15.68 39.23 -19.85
N PRO A 259 -16.46 39.39 -20.95
CA PRO A 259 -16.29 40.50 -21.88
C PRO A 259 -16.74 41.84 -21.27
N CYS A 260 -15.99 42.92 -21.53
CA CYS A 260 -16.16 44.25 -20.93
C CYS A 260 -17.40 45.04 -21.42
N ILE A 261 -18.43 44.36 -21.91
CA ILE A 261 -19.67 44.97 -22.44
C ILE A 261 -20.67 45.32 -21.32
N CYS A 262 -20.29 45.08 -20.05
CA CYS A 262 -21.16 45.24 -18.90
C CYS A 262 -20.81 46.56 -18.16
N PRO A 263 -21.80 47.44 -17.86
CA PRO A 263 -21.55 48.80 -17.35
C PRO A 263 -20.73 48.85 -16.05
N THR A 264 -20.79 47.81 -15.23
CA THR A 264 -20.10 47.71 -13.93
C THR A 264 -18.63 47.29 -14.03
N CYS A 265 -18.14 46.91 -15.21
CA CYS A 265 -16.77 46.39 -15.40
C CYS A 265 -15.78 47.44 -15.93
N ASP A 266 -16.26 48.63 -16.30
CA ASP A 266 -15.52 49.62 -17.10
C ASP A 266 -14.28 50.17 -16.38
N SER A 267 -14.35 50.38 -15.07
CA SER A 267 -13.21 50.89 -14.28
C SER A 267 -12.12 49.85 -13.97
N THR A 268 -12.29 48.59 -14.39
CA THR A 268 -11.41 47.46 -14.03
C THR A 268 -11.03 46.58 -15.23
N CYS A 269 -11.25 47.08 -16.44
CA CYS A 269 -10.93 46.38 -17.68
C CYS A 269 -9.56 46.78 -18.23
N THR A 270 -8.81 45.77 -18.69
CA THR A 270 -7.61 45.95 -19.54
C THR A 270 -7.83 45.13 -20.81
N GLY A 271 -8.21 45.79 -21.91
CA GLY A 271 -8.58 45.14 -23.17
C GLY A 271 -10.07 44.77 -23.23
N SER A 272 -10.42 43.67 -23.90
CA SER A 272 -11.81 43.24 -24.13
C SER A 272 -12.41 42.37 -23.01
N THR A 273 -11.62 42.04 -21.97
CA THR A 273 -12.04 41.17 -20.86
C THR A 273 -11.57 41.69 -19.49
N CYS A 274 -12.29 41.30 -18.42
CA CYS A 274 -12.00 41.74 -17.05
C CYS A 274 -10.95 40.87 -16.35
N ASN A 275 -10.10 41.48 -15.50
CA ASN A 275 -8.90 40.84 -14.90
C ASN A 275 -8.88 40.78 -13.35
N ILE A 276 -10.00 40.98 -12.66
CA ILE A 276 -10.03 40.94 -11.19
C ILE A 276 -10.53 39.60 -10.63
N SER A 277 -9.82 39.11 -9.61
CA SER A 277 -10.11 37.95 -8.77
C SER A 277 -10.55 38.38 -7.36
N ALA A 278 -11.55 39.26 -7.28
CA ALA A 278 -12.11 39.71 -5.99
C ALA A 278 -13.37 38.91 -5.63
N GLY A 279 -13.20 37.86 -4.83
CA GLY A 279 -14.28 37.25 -4.05
C GLY A 279 -14.49 38.02 -2.73
N CYS A 280 -15.72 38.16 -2.28
CA CYS A 280 -16.14 38.97 -1.13
C CYS A 280 -15.36 38.68 0.18
N TYR A 281 -14.79 39.72 0.80
CA TYR A 281 -14.65 39.79 2.26
C TYR A 281 -15.78 40.66 2.79
N THR A 282 -16.71 40.10 3.55
CA THR A 282 -17.64 40.88 4.38
C THR A 282 -16.88 41.38 5.60
N THR A 283 -16.71 42.70 5.68
CA THR A 283 -16.25 43.44 6.85
C THR A 283 -17.30 43.35 7.97
N VAL A 284 -16.96 42.71 9.09
CA VAL A 284 -17.64 42.93 10.37
C VAL A 284 -16.74 43.82 11.23
N ALA A 285 -17.32 44.90 11.72
CA ALA A 285 -16.67 45.99 12.41
C ALA A 285 -15.89 45.56 13.66
N THR A 286 -14.66 46.06 13.78
CA THR A 286 -13.83 46.00 14.98
C THR A 286 -14.52 46.76 16.12
N THR A 287 -14.98 46.05 17.15
CA THR A 287 -15.34 46.66 18.44
C THR A 287 -14.26 46.30 19.44
N THR A 288 -13.44 47.29 19.80
CA THR A 288 -12.41 47.17 20.84
C THR A 288 -13.09 47.16 22.21
N ILE A 289 -13.24 45.98 22.83
CA ILE A 289 -13.60 45.89 24.25
C ILE A 289 -12.32 45.57 25.02
N ASN A 290 -11.75 46.60 25.65
CA ASN A 290 -10.77 46.43 26.71
C ASN A 290 -11.47 45.70 27.86
N THR A 291 -11.14 44.43 28.06
CA THR A 291 -11.55 43.68 29.25
C THR A 291 -10.31 43.44 30.09
N THR A 292 -10.11 44.28 31.10
CA THR A 292 -9.22 44.04 32.22
C THR A 292 -9.79 42.88 33.03
N THR A 293 -9.17 41.70 32.97
CA THR A 293 -9.41 40.62 33.94
C THR A 293 -8.21 40.49 34.83
N THR A 294 -8.42 40.81 36.10
CA THR A 294 -7.54 40.58 37.25
C THR A 294 -7.11 39.11 37.31
N GLU A 295 -5.80 38.91 37.47
CA GLU A 295 -5.15 37.61 37.57
C GLU A 295 -5.57 36.89 38.86
N THR A 296 -5.96 35.62 38.75
CA THR A 296 -5.96 34.70 39.89
C THR A 296 -4.81 33.71 39.68
N PRO A 297 -3.78 33.68 40.54
CA PRO A 297 -2.64 32.78 40.37
C PRO A 297 -3.06 31.31 40.58
N GLY A 298 -2.81 30.43 39.60
CA GLY A 298 -2.90 28.98 39.82
C GLY A 298 -3.37 28.07 38.67
N THR A 299 -3.76 28.59 37.50
CA THR A 299 -4.20 27.74 36.37
C THR A 299 -3.15 27.71 35.24
N PRO A 300 -2.58 26.54 34.89
CA PRO A 300 -1.76 26.41 33.70
C PRO A 300 -2.59 26.73 32.45
N LYS A 301 -2.10 27.66 31.62
CA LYS A 301 -2.65 27.99 30.31
C LYS A 301 -2.64 26.75 29.40
N SER A 302 -3.82 26.24 29.05
CA SER A 302 -3.99 25.46 27.83
C SER A 302 -4.03 26.44 26.65
N THR A 303 -2.85 26.82 26.15
CA THR A 303 -2.71 27.38 24.80
C THR A 303 -2.46 26.22 23.84
N SER A 304 -3.51 25.48 23.48
CA SER A 304 -3.48 24.62 22.30
C SER A 304 -4.12 25.39 21.14
N THR A 305 -3.29 26.18 20.45
CA THR A 305 -3.52 26.41 19.02
C THR A 305 -3.27 25.05 18.36
N PHE A 306 -4.34 24.37 17.95
CA PHE A 306 -4.25 23.09 17.24
C PHE A 306 -3.22 23.19 16.11
N PRO A 307 -2.18 22.34 16.08
CA PRO A 307 -1.27 22.30 14.96
C PRO A 307 -2.07 21.88 13.71
N ILE A 308 -1.80 22.55 12.60
CA ILE A 308 -2.36 22.27 11.28
C ILE A 308 -2.05 20.80 10.95
N ARG A 309 -3.02 19.88 11.03
CA ARG A 309 -2.80 18.48 10.64
C ARG A 309 -2.43 18.42 9.15
N GLN A 310 -1.28 17.84 8.86
CA GLN A 310 -0.91 17.43 7.50
C GLN A 310 -1.79 16.24 7.09
N ALA A 311 -2.12 16.14 5.79
CA ALA A 311 -2.96 15.07 5.28
C ALA A 311 -2.16 13.75 5.25
N VAL A 312 -2.67 12.70 5.87
CA VAL A 312 -2.12 11.34 5.78
C VAL A 312 -2.97 10.53 4.81
N ASP A 313 -2.32 9.89 3.84
CA ASP A 313 -2.95 8.98 2.89
C ASP A 313 -2.38 7.58 3.11
N GLU A 314 -3.09 6.72 3.82
CA GLU A 314 -2.60 5.40 4.26
C GLU A 314 -2.87 4.25 3.28
N CYS A 315 -3.60 4.53 2.19
CA CYS A 315 -4.12 3.50 1.30
C CYS A 315 -4.37 3.95 -0.14
N ALA A 316 -4.27 5.25 -0.43
CA ALA A 316 -4.55 5.83 -1.75
C ALA A 316 -5.92 5.38 -2.29
N ASP A 317 -5.96 4.71 -3.43
CA ASP A 317 -7.23 4.35 -4.07
C ASP A 317 -7.92 3.13 -3.44
N ILE A 318 -7.20 2.36 -2.61
CA ILE A 318 -7.70 1.09 -2.05
C ILE A 318 -8.22 1.20 -0.60
N CYS A 319 -8.40 2.42 -0.09
CA CYS A 319 -9.03 2.63 1.20
C CYS A 319 -10.43 2.00 1.24
N TYR A 320 -10.85 1.44 2.39
CA TYR A 320 -12.23 0.98 2.54
C TYR A 320 -13.21 2.16 2.33
N PRO A 321 -14.31 1.96 1.58
CA PRO A 321 -14.80 0.70 1.01
C PRO A 321 -14.41 0.47 -0.46
N ASN A 322 -13.44 1.19 -1.02
CA ASN A 322 -13.09 1.05 -2.44
C ASN A 322 -12.33 -0.25 -2.75
N GLY A 323 -11.59 -0.82 -1.79
CA GLY A 323 -10.81 -2.04 -2.00
C GLY A 323 -11.59 -3.36 -1.85
N VAL A 324 -12.75 -3.34 -1.19
CA VAL A 324 -13.56 -4.52 -0.81
C VAL A 324 -15.06 -4.20 -0.87
N PRO A 325 -15.98 -5.19 -0.90
CA PRO A 325 -17.43 -4.92 -0.83
C PRO A 325 -17.83 -4.13 0.42
N ASN A 326 -18.85 -3.26 0.28
CA ASN A 326 -19.31 -2.36 1.35
C ASN A 326 -19.76 -3.07 2.64
N ASP A 327 -20.23 -4.31 2.55
CA ASP A 327 -20.67 -5.14 3.68
C ASP A 327 -19.50 -5.83 4.41
N THR A 328 -18.27 -5.65 3.94
CA THR A 328 -17.07 -6.15 4.62
C THR A 328 -16.88 -5.40 5.94
N THR A 329 -16.65 -6.14 7.02
CA THR A 329 -16.41 -5.58 8.37
C THR A 329 -15.06 -6.01 8.91
N LEU A 330 -14.52 -5.22 9.84
CA LEU A 330 -13.30 -5.50 10.59
C LEU A 330 -13.60 -5.33 12.08
N SER A 331 -13.44 -6.40 12.86
CA SER A 331 -13.58 -6.41 14.32
C SER A 331 -12.48 -7.30 14.89
N ASP A 332 -11.80 -6.85 15.95
CA ASP A 332 -10.78 -7.65 16.65
C ASP A 332 -9.75 -8.27 15.71
N CYS A 333 -9.23 -7.46 14.78
CA CYS A 333 -8.28 -7.91 13.75
C CYS A 333 -8.78 -9.08 12.88
N THR A 334 -10.10 -9.30 12.83
CA THR A 334 -10.75 -10.29 11.99
C THR A 334 -11.63 -9.60 10.95
N ILE A 335 -11.37 -9.90 9.69
CA ILE A 335 -12.16 -9.39 8.56
C ILE A 335 -13.27 -10.38 8.26
N THR A 336 -14.52 -9.91 8.26
CA THR A 336 -15.65 -10.69 7.77
C THR A 336 -15.97 -10.25 6.35
N PHE A 337 -15.78 -11.13 5.39
CA PHE A 337 -15.83 -10.84 3.96
C PHE A 337 -16.77 -11.80 3.22
N THR A 338 -17.56 -11.28 2.27
CA THR A 338 -18.38 -12.09 1.36
C THR A 338 -18.12 -11.68 -0.10
N GLY A 339 -17.55 -12.58 -0.89
CA GLY A 339 -17.31 -12.33 -2.31
C GLY A 339 -18.51 -12.73 -3.15
N THR A 340 -19.18 -11.80 -3.83
CA THR A 340 -20.40 -12.09 -4.61
C THR A 340 -20.15 -12.58 -6.04
N LYS A 341 -18.90 -12.49 -6.51
CA LYS A 341 -18.53 -12.88 -7.87
C LYS A 341 -17.18 -13.58 -7.91
N ALA A 342 -17.17 -14.78 -8.47
CA ALA A 342 -15.97 -15.57 -8.68
C ALA A 342 -15.03 -14.93 -9.72
N GLY A 343 -13.72 -15.15 -9.56
CA GLY A 343 -12.67 -14.61 -10.42
C GLY A 343 -12.30 -13.16 -10.15
N VAL A 344 -12.81 -12.57 -9.07
CA VAL A 344 -12.56 -11.17 -8.71
C VAL A 344 -11.50 -11.07 -7.62
N TRP A 345 -10.61 -10.09 -7.79
CA TRP A 345 -9.59 -9.70 -6.82
C TRP A 345 -10.07 -8.49 -6.03
N TYR A 346 -9.85 -8.51 -4.73
CA TYR A 346 -10.08 -7.37 -3.83
C TYR A 346 -8.80 -7.08 -3.07
N ALA A 347 -8.63 -5.84 -2.60
CA ALA A 347 -7.48 -5.43 -1.81
C ALA A 347 -7.93 -4.93 -0.43
N VAL A 348 -7.26 -5.41 0.60
CA VAL A 348 -7.44 -4.96 1.98
C VAL A 348 -6.31 -4.03 2.32
N ALA A 349 -6.62 -2.91 2.97
CA ALA A 349 -5.65 -2.03 3.61
C ALA A 349 -6.09 -1.72 5.04
N ILE A 350 -5.29 -2.16 6.01
CA ILE A 350 -5.52 -1.92 7.43
C ILE A 350 -4.26 -1.38 8.10
N GLN A 351 -4.45 -0.77 9.27
CA GLN A 351 -3.42 -0.40 10.21
C GLN A 351 -3.56 -1.27 11.46
N VAL A 352 -2.45 -1.83 11.90
CA VAL A 352 -2.32 -2.49 13.20
C VAL A 352 -1.59 -1.54 14.12
N GLU A 353 -2.30 -1.10 15.14
CA GLU A 353 -1.87 -0.06 16.07
C GLU A 353 -1.76 -0.63 17.47
N ASP A 354 -0.77 -0.19 18.21
CA ASP A 354 -0.60 -0.47 19.62
C ASP A 354 -0.86 0.77 20.47
N PHE A 355 -1.41 0.51 21.65
CA PHE A 355 -1.80 1.50 22.63
C PHE A 355 -1.22 1.09 23.98
N ILE A 356 -0.78 2.05 24.78
CA ILE A 356 -0.16 1.75 26.09
C ILE A 356 -1.09 0.97 27.02
N ASP A 357 -2.41 1.11 26.82
CA ASP A 357 -3.44 0.36 27.52
C ASP A 357 -4.78 0.44 26.76
N THR A 358 -5.78 -0.26 27.28
CA THR A 358 -7.15 -0.33 26.73
C THR A 358 -7.92 1.00 26.76
N THR A 359 -7.45 2.01 27.49
CA THR A 359 -8.11 3.32 27.61
C THR A 359 -7.49 4.39 26.71
N SER A 360 -6.26 4.19 26.26
CA SER A 360 -5.58 5.12 25.37
C SER A 360 -6.29 5.25 24.02
N MET A 361 -6.38 6.50 23.55
CA MET A 361 -6.98 6.87 22.26
C MET A 361 -5.92 7.28 21.22
N THR A 362 -4.65 7.34 21.61
CA THR A 362 -3.55 7.71 20.71
C THR A 362 -2.62 6.52 20.53
N PRO A 363 -2.43 6.03 19.30
CA PRO A 363 -1.54 4.91 19.05
C PRO A 363 -0.08 5.34 19.26
N MET A 364 0.74 4.43 19.79
CA MET A 364 2.19 4.65 19.93
C MET A 364 2.90 4.38 18.62
N SER A 365 2.44 3.39 17.87
CA SER A 365 2.92 3.08 16.54
C SER A 365 1.79 2.54 15.65
N SER A 366 2.07 2.45 14.35
CA SER A 366 1.12 1.95 13.37
C SER A 366 1.87 1.18 12.29
N VAL A 367 1.50 -0.08 12.10
CA VAL A 367 2.06 -0.98 11.11
C VAL A 367 1.01 -1.26 10.03
N PRO A 368 1.25 -0.84 8.77
CA PRO A 368 0.32 -1.05 7.68
C PRO A 368 0.36 -2.52 7.23
N VAL A 369 -0.81 -3.07 6.92
CA VAL A 369 -0.93 -4.39 6.29
C VAL A 369 -1.83 -4.26 5.07
N GLN A 370 -1.26 -4.56 3.90
CA GLN A 370 -2.00 -4.63 2.64
C GLN A 370 -1.85 -6.01 2.01
N PHE A 371 -2.94 -6.60 1.54
CA PHE A 371 -2.94 -7.91 0.89
C PHE A 371 -4.17 -8.08 0.00
N LEU A 372 -4.17 -9.14 -0.82
CA LEU A 372 -5.25 -9.45 -1.74
C LEU A 372 -6.20 -10.52 -1.20
N ILE A 373 -7.46 -10.43 -1.57
CA ILE A 373 -8.45 -11.51 -1.46
C ILE A 373 -8.86 -11.94 -2.87
N TYR A 374 -8.81 -13.24 -3.16
CA TYR A 374 -9.32 -13.82 -4.41
C TYR A 374 -10.60 -14.62 -4.16
N VAL A 375 -11.65 -14.28 -4.91
CA VAL A 375 -12.93 -15.01 -4.84
C VAL A 375 -12.91 -16.18 -5.82
N GLN A 376 -12.89 -17.38 -5.27
CA GLN A 376 -12.98 -18.64 -6.02
C GLN A 376 -14.43 -18.97 -6.37
N SER A 377 -14.59 -19.70 -7.47
CA SER A 377 -15.88 -20.32 -7.82
C SER A 377 -16.33 -21.28 -6.72
N GLN A 378 -17.64 -21.55 -6.66
CA GLN A 378 -18.16 -22.57 -5.78
C GLN A 378 -17.52 -23.92 -6.16
N PRO A 379 -16.89 -24.62 -5.21
CA PRO A 379 -16.24 -25.88 -5.53
C PRO A 379 -17.29 -26.92 -5.92
N ALA A 380 -16.94 -27.78 -6.88
CA ALA A 380 -17.80 -28.90 -7.28
C ALA A 380 -18.08 -29.88 -6.12
N CYS A 381 -17.20 -29.89 -5.13
CA CYS A 381 -17.35 -30.64 -3.90
C CYS A 381 -17.30 -29.72 -2.68
N SER A 382 -18.24 -29.91 -1.75
CA SER A 382 -18.34 -29.12 -0.52
C SER A 382 -17.39 -29.57 0.60
N ILE A 383 -16.62 -30.65 0.38
CA ILE A 383 -15.68 -31.19 1.37
C ILE A 383 -14.28 -30.68 1.01
N ASP A 384 -13.68 -29.95 1.94
CA ASP A 384 -12.33 -29.43 1.78
C ASP A 384 -11.30 -30.58 1.80
N PRO A 385 -10.21 -30.50 1.00
CA PRO A 385 -9.12 -31.46 1.09
C PRO A 385 -8.44 -31.41 2.46
N ILE A 386 -8.01 -32.57 2.94
CA ILE A 386 -7.18 -32.66 4.16
C ILE A 386 -5.72 -32.52 3.74
N ILE A 387 -5.00 -31.55 4.29
CA ILE A 387 -3.55 -31.45 4.17
C ILE A 387 -2.92 -32.19 5.35
N PHE A 388 -2.00 -33.10 5.06
CA PHE A 388 -1.24 -33.79 6.10
C PHE A 388 -0.05 -32.92 6.52
N PRO A 389 0.06 -32.54 7.80
CA PRO A 389 1.23 -31.81 8.29
C PRO A 389 2.47 -32.70 8.21
N LEU A 390 3.65 -32.09 8.31
CA LEU A 390 4.86 -32.85 8.56
C LEU A 390 4.79 -33.41 9.99
N ASP A 391 5.02 -34.71 10.15
CA ASP A 391 4.88 -35.42 11.44
C ASP A 391 5.76 -34.84 12.56
N ARG A 392 6.84 -34.13 12.19
CA ARG A 392 7.75 -33.43 13.10
C ARG A 392 8.47 -32.28 12.40
N CYS A 393 9.04 -31.37 13.18
CA CYS A 393 10.02 -30.41 12.68
C CYS A 393 11.19 -31.16 12.05
N LEU A 394 11.52 -30.80 10.81
CA LEU A 394 12.68 -31.35 10.11
C LEU A 394 13.90 -30.48 10.46
N GLU A 395 14.87 -31.06 11.16
CA GLU A 395 16.17 -30.42 11.35
C GLU A 395 16.96 -30.50 10.05
N VAL A 396 17.39 -29.35 9.53
CA VAL A 396 18.12 -29.25 8.27
C VAL A 396 19.40 -28.46 8.47
N GLN A 397 20.53 -29.00 8.04
CA GLN A 397 21.81 -28.31 8.09
C GLN A 397 21.98 -27.40 6.88
N VAL A 398 22.62 -26.24 7.11
CA VAL A 398 22.98 -25.30 6.04
C VAL A 398 23.87 -26.00 5.00
N GLY A 399 23.58 -25.77 3.71
CA GLY A 399 24.31 -26.34 2.58
C GLY A 399 23.94 -27.79 2.24
N VAL A 400 23.13 -28.46 3.06
CA VAL A 400 22.70 -29.85 2.82
C VAL A 400 21.31 -29.86 2.17
N SER A 401 21.19 -30.51 1.02
CA SER A 401 19.90 -30.62 0.33
C SER A 401 19.00 -31.65 1.01
N ILE A 402 17.76 -31.26 1.32
CA ILE A 402 16.72 -32.13 1.88
C ILE A 402 15.59 -32.32 0.87
N SER A 403 14.91 -33.47 0.94
CA SER A 403 13.64 -33.72 0.26
C SER A 403 12.56 -34.09 1.27
N PHE A 404 11.36 -33.53 1.10
CA PHE A 404 10.17 -33.96 1.85
C PHE A 404 8.93 -33.91 0.95
N ASN A 405 7.91 -34.68 1.31
CA ASN A 405 6.65 -34.71 0.59
C ASN A 405 5.59 -33.96 1.40
N LEU A 406 4.90 -33.02 0.76
CA LEU A 406 3.65 -32.49 1.28
C LEU A 406 2.52 -33.25 0.62
N SER A 407 1.63 -33.82 1.43
CA SER A 407 0.55 -34.68 0.97
C SER A 407 -0.80 -34.06 1.29
N ALA A 408 -1.77 -34.27 0.42
CA ALA A 408 -3.16 -33.93 0.66
C ALA A 408 -4.07 -35.08 0.22
N MET A 409 -5.17 -35.25 0.94
CA MET A 409 -6.22 -36.22 0.63
C MET A 409 -7.45 -35.49 0.11
N ASN A 410 -7.93 -35.93 -1.05
CA ASN A 410 -9.23 -35.54 -1.55
C ASN A 410 -10.28 -36.51 -0.98
N LEU A 411 -11.21 -35.99 -0.18
CA LEU A 411 -12.31 -36.77 0.37
C LEU A 411 -13.51 -36.89 -0.58
N CYS A 412 -13.49 -36.16 -1.68
CA CYS A 412 -14.54 -36.17 -2.68
C CYS A 412 -14.37 -37.34 -3.65
N ASN A 413 -15.47 -37.72 -4.30
CA ASN A 413 -15.39 -38.65 -5.43
C ASN A 413 -14.47 -38.06 -6.51
N ALA A 414 -13.49 -38.85 -6.98
CA ALA A 414 -12.52 -38.43 -7.99
C ALA A 414 -13.16 -38.06 -9.34
N SER A 415 -14.41 -38.44 -9.60
CA SER A 415 -15.18 -37.99 -10.77
C SER A 415 -15.84 -36.62 -10.58
N VAL A 416 -15.94 -36.13 -9.33
CA VAL A 416 -16.58 -34.84 -8.97
C VAL A 416 -15.53 -33.74 -8.79
N ALA A 417 -14.47 -34.05 -8.05
CA ALA A 417 -13.35 -33.13 -7.86
C ALA A 417 -12.05 -33.93 -7.81
N THR A 418 -10.97 -33.37 -8.34
CA THR A 418 -9.62 -33.95 -8.21
C THR A 418 -8.64 -32.92 -7.67
N LEU A 419 -7.68 -33.37 -6.86
CA LEU A 419 -6.56 -32.50 -6.46
C LEU A 419 -5.75 -32.14 -7.71
N THR A 420 -5.62 -30.85 -7.94
CA THR A 420 -4.88 -30.28 -9.06
C THR A 420 -3.57 -29.63 -8.64
N ASP A 421 -3.46 -29.23 -7.37
CA ASP A 421 -2.22 -28.64 -6.85
C ASP A 421 -2.04 -28.85 -5.34
N ILE A 422 -0.78 -28.89 -4.92
CA ILE A 422 -0.33 -28.67 -3.54
C ILE A 422 0.81 -27.64 -3.65
N SER A 423 0.58 -26.46 -3.09
CA SER A 423 1.49 -25.32 -3.16
C SER A 423 1.85 -24.81 -1.77
N VAL A 424 3.02 -24.20 -1.63
CA VAL A 424 3.43 -23.53 -0.39
C VAL A 424 3.28 -22.04 -0.60
N SER A 425 2.56 -21.37 0.31
CA SER A 425 2.31 -19.93 0.33
C SER A 425 3.25 -19.14 1.24
N SER A 426 4.01 -19.82 2.12
CA SER A 426 5.07 -19.18 2.90
C SER A 426 6.47 -19.41 2.32
N GLY A 427 7.30 -18.38 2.46
CA GLY A 427 8.39 -18.15 1.55
C GLY A 427 9.75 -18.67 1.98
N ILE A 428 10.01 -19.96 1.76
CA ILE A 428 11.37 -20.49 1.84
C ILE A 428 12.07 -20.34 0.47
N THR A 429 13.06 -19.46 0.41
CA THR A 429 13.83 -19.19 -0.82
C THR A 429 14.67 -20.41 -1.22
N GLY A 430 14.76 -20.69 -2.52
CA GLY A 430 15.58 -21.78 -3.05
C GLY A 430 14.94 -23.18 -2.88
N MET A 431 13.68 -23.24 -2.47
CA MET A 431 12.91 -24.48 -2.46
C MET A 431 12.38 -24.77 -3.88
N ASN A 432 12.72 -25.94 -4.40
CA ASN A 432 12.25 -26.44 -5.68
C ASN A 432 11.05 -27.35 -5.48
N ARG A 433 10.05 -27.19 -6.35
CA ARG A 433 8.80 -27.95 -6.33
C ARG A 433 8.81 -29.00 -7.44
N GLY A 434 8.50 -30.25 -7.09
CA GLY A 434 8.26 -31.33 -8.05
C GLY A 434 6.86 -31.29 -8.67
N ASN A 435 6.51 -32.35 -9.39
CA ASN A 435 5.17 -32.50 -9.95
C ASN A 435 4.20 -33.08 -8.90
N LEU A 436 2.92 -32.69 -9.01
CA LEU A 436 1.85 -33.35 -8.27
C LEU A 436 1.76 -34.81 -8.71
N THR A 437 1.88 -35.70 -7.75
CA THR A 437 1.89 -37.15 -7.99
C THR A 437 0.80 -37.80 -7.16
N ARG A 438 0.03 -38.71 -7.76
CA ARG A 438 -0.98 -39.50 -7.05
C ARG A 438 -0.30 -40.69 -6.39
N LEU A 439 -0.63 -40.97 -5.13
CA LEU A 439 -0.08 -42.10 -4.39
C LEU A 439 -0.59 -43.42 -4.99
N SER A 440 0.30 -44.37 -5.26
CA SER A 440 -0.05 -45.65 -5.90
C SER A 440 -0.91 -46.55 -5.02
N THR A 441 -0.73 -46.49 -3.70
CA THR A 441 -1.45 -47.31 -2.72
C THR A 441 -2.82 -46.74 -2.35
N ASN A 442 -3.04 -45.44 -2.55
CA ASN A 442 -4.32 -44.79 -2.28
C ASN A 442 -4.56 -43.66 -3.29
N SER A 443 -5.51 -43.90 -4.21
CA SER A 443 -5.84 -42.99 -5.30
C SER A 443 -6.45 -41.65 -4.85
N SER A 444 -6.86 -41.54 -3.59
CA SER A 444 -7.40 -40.33 -2.98
C SER A 444 -6.30 -39.40 -2.43
N ILE A 445 -5.07 -39.91 -2.28
CA ILE A 445 -3.94 -39.16 -1.74
C ILE A 445 -3.03 -38.71 -2.88
N TYR A 446 -2.63 -37.45 -2.83
CA TYR A 446 -1.65 -36.87 -3.72
C TYR A 446 -0.53 -36.26 -2.89
N TYR A 447 0.65 -36.17 -3.49
CA TYR A 447 1.79 -35.51 -2.87
C TYR A 447 2.59 -34.71 -3.90
N VAL A 448 3.26 -33.68 -3.40
CA VAL A 448 4.30 -32.94 -4.13
C VAL A 448 5.60 -33.09 -3.35
N ARG A 449 6.66 -33.50 -4.06
CA ARG A 449 8.00 -33.55 -3.49
C ARG A 449 8.63 -32.17 -3.58
N PHE A 450 9.07 -31.65 -2.43
CA PHE A 450 9.84 -30.42 -2.34
C PHE A 450 11.30 -30.76 -2.06
N THR A 451 12.21 -30.03 -2.70
CA THR A 451 13.66 -30.10 -2.45
C THR A 451 14.18 -28.73 -2.03
N TRP A 452 15.01 -28.67 -1.01
CA TRP A 452 15.52 -27.39 -0.50
C TRP A 452 16.94 -27.55 0.02
N THR A 453 17.80 -26.57 -0.26
CA THR A 453 19.17 -26.51 0.26
C THR A 453 19.33 -25.20 1.03
N PRO A 454 19.26 -25.22 2.37
CA PRO A 454 19.27 -24.01 3.17
C PRO A 454 20.58 -23.24 3.02
N GLN A 455 20.49 -21.92 3.04
CA GLN A 455 21.63 -20.99 3.04
C GLN A 455 21.88 -20.44 4.46
N THR A 456 23.07 -19.88 4.70
CA THR A 456 23.46 -19.34 6.03
C THR A 456 22.51 -18.26 6.54
N ASN A 457 21.92 -17.47 5.63
CA ASN A 457 20.91 -16.45 5.96
C ASN A 457 19.51 -17.02 6.26
N GLN A 458 19.34 -18.35 6.26
CA GLN A 458 18.07 -19.04 6.53
C GLN A 458 18.12 -19.87 7.84
N ILE A 459 19.13 -19.65 8.69
CA ILE A 459 19.23 -20.30 10.01
C ILE A 459 18.08 -19.82 10.90
N GLY A 460 17.36 -20.77 11.51
CA GLY A 460 16.23 -20.50 12.41
C GLY A 460 15.03 -21.39 12.11
N LEU A 461 13.92 -21.17 12.83
CA LEU A 461 12.67 -21.86 12.58
C LEU A 461 12.07 -21.40 11.24
N GLN A 462 11.81 -22.37 10.36
CA GLN A 462 11.12 -22.12 9.09
C GLN A 462 9.70 -22.69 9.15
N GLN A 463 8.71 -21.91 8.70
CA GLN A 463 7.30 -22.32 8.69
C GLN A 463 6.77 -22.42 7.26
N LEU A 464 6.00 -23.48 7.00
CA LEU A 464 5.38 -23.77 5.71
C LEU A 464 3.85 -23.63 5.81
N CYS A 465 3.28 -22.69 5.06
CA CYS A 465 1.84 -22.60 4.84
C CYS A 465 1.53 -23.31 3.53
N THR A 466 0.65 -24.30 3.53
CA THR A 466 0.35 -25.12 2.35
C THR A 466 -1.10 -24.94 1.92
N ILE A 467 -1.32 -24.89 0.61
CA ILE A 467 -2.63 -24.80 -0.01
C ILE A 467 -2.80 -26.00 -0.94
N ALA A 468 -3.90 -26.73 -0.76
CA ALA A 468 -4.31 -27.80 -1.66
C ALA A 468 -5.50 -27.33 -2.50
N SER A 469 -5.37 -27.42 -3.83
CA SER A 469 -6.39 -26.94 -4.76
C SER A 469 -7.06 -28.12 -5.45
N THR A 470 -8.39 -28.05 -5.57
CA THR A 470 -9.20 -29.00 -6.33
C THR A 470 -9.86 -28.33 -7.53
N ARG A 471 -10.20 -29.14 -8.54
CA ARG A 471 -11.02 -28.73 -9.67
C ARG A 471 -12.14 -29.73 -9.90
#